data_AF-A0A7S3UGG8-F1
#
_entry.id   AF-A0A7S3UGG8-F1
#
_cell.length_a   1.000
_cell.length_b   1.000
_cell.length_c   1.000
_cell.angle_alpha   90.00
_cell.angle_beta   90.00
_cell.angle_gamma   90.00
#
_symmetry.space_group_name_H-M   'P 1'
#
loop_
_entity.id
_entity.type
_entity.pdbx_description
1 polymer ?
#
loop_
_entity_poly.entity_id
_entity_poly.type
_entity_poly.pdbx_seq_one_letter_code
_entity_poly.pdbx_strand_id
1 'polypeptide(L)'
;GGCHAKEVFGRAELAATLRKVPIGRSRYWVVPSPHPLVGRFLGSRSSVGNAAAVYETQLGAPSLAFLFDHKVRGRSLFPATGFLESALAASKTSVASSPRHVGLGDVSISS
;
A
#
# COMPACT_ATOMS: atom_id res chain seq x y z
N GLY A 1 -39.76 -36.28 41.36
CA GLY A 1 -38.76 -36.36 40.27
C GLY A 1 -38.16 -34.99 40.09
N GLY A 2 -36.94 -34.76 40.56
CA GLY A 2 -36.27 -33.46 40.46
C GLY A 2 -35.27 -33.46 39.32
N CYS A 3 -35.60 -32.75 38.25
CA CYS A 3 -34.77 -32.49 37.09
C CYS A 3 -33.56 -31.62 37.48
N HIS A 4 -32.35 -32.17 37.32
CA HIS A 4 -31.09 -31.46 37.49
C HIS A 4 -30.62 -30.91 36.14
N ALA A 5 -30.99 -29.67 35.81
CA ALA A 5 -30.26 -28.88 34.83
C ALA A 5 -29.16 -28.13 35.58
N LYS A 6 -27.93 -28.64 35.55
CA LYS A 6 -26.77 -27.92 36.09
C LYS A 6 -26.19 -27.06 34.96
N GLU A 7 -26.23 -25.74 35.15
CA GLU A 7 -25.56 -24.74 34.32
C GLU A 7 -24.07 -25.05 34.20
N VAL A 8 -23.58 -25.23 32.97
CA VAL A 8 -22.21 -25.70 32.66
C VAL A 8 -21.19 -24.56 32.54
N PHE A 9 -21.53 -23.30 32.80
CA PHE A 9 -20.57 -22.20 32.62
C PHE A 9 -20.55 -21.22 33.79
N GLY A 10 -19.77 -21.57 34.81
CA GLY A 10 -19.37 -20.64 35.85
C GLY A 10 -18.42 -19.58 35.27
N ARG A 11 -18.81 -18.29 35.34
CA ARG A 11 -18.02 -17.13 34.86
C ARG A 11 -16.57 -17.10 35.37
N ALA A 12 -16.29 -17.75 36.50
CA ALA A 12 -14.96 -17.84 37.10
C ALA A 12 -13.99 -18.76 36.33
N GLU A 13 -14.51 -19.79 35.66
CA GLU A 13 -13.69 -20.79 34.94
C GLU A 13 -13.18 -20.24 33.60
N LEU A 14 -13.94 -19.32 33.00
CA LEU A 14 -13.59 -18.65 31.75
C LEU A 14 -12.39 -17.69 31.91
N ALA A 15 -12.24 -17.07 33.08
CA ALA A 15 -11.15 -16.14 33.35
C ALA A 15 -9.81 -16.87 33.58
N ALA A 16 -9.84 -18.08 34.16
CA ALA A 16 -8.65 -18.88 34.44
C ALA A 16 -8.01 -19.50 33.18
N THR A 17 -8.74 -19.58 32.07
CA THR A 17 -8.29 -20.14 30.80
C THR A 17 -7.75 -19.11 29.81
N LEU A 18 -7.94 -17.81 30.07
CA LEU A 18 -7.44 -16.74 29.20
C LEU A 18 -5.93 -16.55 29.36
N ARG A 19 -5.14 -17.20 28.50
CA ARG A 19 -3.72 -16.86 28.33
C ARG A 19 -3.61 -15.52 27.61
N LYS A 20 -2.86 -14.59 28.21
CA LYS A 20 -2.45 -13.35 27.54
C LYS A 20 -1.52 -13.71 26.38
N VAL A 21 -1.97 -13.52 25.15
CA VAL A 21 -1.12 -13.69 23.97
C VAL A 21 -0.06 -12.58 24.00
N PRO A 22 1.24 -12.91 23.86
CA PRO A 22 2.27 -11.88 23.80
C PRO A 22 2.02 -11.04 22.54
N ILE A 23 1.76 -9.75 22.74
CA ILE A 23 1.65 -8.83 21.62
C ILE A 23 3.08 -8.56 21.11
N GLY A 24 3.34 -8.85 19.84
CA GLY A 24 4.62 -8.52 19.21
C GLY A 24 4.82 -7.00 19.24
N ARG A 25 5.93 -6.52 19.80
CA ARG A 25 6.25 -5.09 19.84
C ARG A 25 6.83 -4.65 18.50
N SER A 26 5.96 -4.42 17.53
CA SER A 26 6.32 -3.76 16.27
C SER A 26 6.01 -2.27 16.36
N ARG A 27 6.91 -1.44 15.82
CA ARG A 27 6.70 0.00 15.73
C ARG A 27 5.86 0.30 14.49
N TYR A 28 4.68 0.89 14.69
CA TYR A 28 3.82 1.38 13.61
C TYR A 28 3.77 2.89 13.69
N TRP A 29 4.30 3.56 12.66
CA TRP A 29 4.31 5.01 12.54
C TRP A 29 3.54 5.41 11.29
N VAL A 30 2.77 6.51 11.38
CA VAL A 30 2.19 7.14 10.19
C VAL A 30 3.27 8.01 9.56
N VAL A 31 3.68 7.67 8.35
CA VAL A 31 4.59 8.48 7.53
C VAL A 31 3.79 9.13 6.39
N PRO A 32 4.11 10.38 6.01
CA PRO A 32 3.47 11.01 4.87
C PRO A 32 3.78 10.25 3.58
N SER A 33 2.88 10.32 2.60
CA SER A 33 3.17 9.81 1.27
C SER A 33 4.39 10.55 0.68
N PRO A 34 5.39 9.85 0.13
CA PRO A 34 6.58 10.49 -0.42
C PRO A 34 6.24 11.34 -1.66
N HIS A 35 5.23 10.95 -2.44
CA HIS A 35 4.82 11.67 -3.63
C HIS A 35 3.34 11.39 -4.02
N PRO A 36 2.53 12.37 -4.43
CA PRO A 36 1.12 12.16 -4.78
C PRO A 36 0.87 11.15 -5.91
N LEU A 37 1.81 11.03 -6.86
CA LEU A 37 1.74 10.08 -7.97
C LEU A 37 2.37 8.70 -7.65
N VAL A 38 2.89 8.50 -6.43
CA VAL A 38 3.47 7.22 -5.97
C VAL A 38 2.80 6.82 -4.67
N GLY A 39 1.82 5.93 -4.77
CA GLY A 39 1.03 5.46 -3.65
C GLY A 39 1.54 4.15 -3.06
N ARG A 40 0.69 3.13 -3.14
CA ARG A 40 0.88 1.82 -2.52
C ARG A 40 2.05 1.09 -3.16
N PHE A 41 2.99 0.61 -2.35
CA PHE A 41 4.02 -0.30 -2.80
C PHE A 41 3.44 -1.72 -2.87
N LEU A 42 3.42 -2.31 -4.07
CA LEU A 42 2.89 -3.65 -4.31
C LEU A 42 3.94 -4.75 -4.12
N GLY A 43 5.23 -4.37 -4.13
CA GLY A 43 6.33 -5.29 -3.91
C GLY A 43 7.51 -5.05 -4.85
N SER A 44 8.55 -5.85 -4.65
CA SER A 44 9.73 -5.87 -5.51
C SER A 44 9.88 -7.24 -6.15
N ARG A 45 10.22 -7.26 -7.44
CA ARG A 45 10.63 -8.47 -8.17
C ARG A 45 12.13 -8.40 -8.38
N SER A 46 12.86 -9.40 -7.91
CA SER A 46 14.32 -9.50 -8.09
C SER A 46 14.66 -10.65 -9.03
N SER A 47 15.51 -10.38 -10.01
CA SER A 47 16.15 -11.33 -10.91
C SER A 47 17.66 -11.06 -10.91
N VAL A 48 18.46 -12.00 -11.40
CA VAL A 48 19.91 -11.85 -11.48
C VAL A 48 20.24 -10.56 -12.26
N GLY A 49 20.81 -9.58 -11.56
CA GLY A 49 21.19 -8.29 -12.12
C GLY A 49 20.09 -7.21 -12.16
N ASN A 50 18.81 -7.53 -11.91
CA ASN A 50 17.70 -6.59 -12.05
C ASN A 50 16.70 -6.67 -10.89
N ALA A 51 16.35 -5.54 -10.29
CA ALA A 51 15.31 -5.43 -9.27
C ALA A 51 14.28 -4.39 -9.70
N ALA A 52 12.99 -4.76 -9.66
CA ALA A 52 11.89 -3.92 -10.08
C ALA A 52 10.93 -3.69 -8.92
N ALA A 53 10.74 -2.43 -8.53
CA ALA A 53 9.72 -2.01 -7.59
C ALA A 53 8.41 -1.70 -8.33
N VAL A 54 7.27 -2.13 -7.79
CA VAL A 54 5.95 -1.85 -8.36
C VAL A 54 5.16 -0.96 -7.40
N TYR A 55 4.65 0.14 -7.93
CA TYR A 55 3.83 1.11 -7.20
C TYR A 55 2.48 1.27 -7.89
N GLU A 56 1.46 1.58 -7.10
CA GLU A 56 0.10 1.82 -7.56
C GLU A 56 -0.45 3.09 -6.91
N THR A 57 -1.16 3.89 -7.70
CA THR A 57 -1.74 5.16 -7.26
C THR A 57 -3.15 5.31 -7.79
N GLN A 58 -4.07 5.73 -6.92
CA GLN A 58 -5.45 6.03 -7.30
C GLN A 58 -5.54 7.44 -7.90
N LEU A 59 -5.71 7.53 -9.21
CA LEU A 59 -5.76 8.82 -9.93
C LEU A 59 -7.04 9.63 -9.66
N GLY A 60 -8.12 8.97 -9.22
CA GLY A 60 -9.39 9.62 -8.87
C GLY A 60 -9.43 10.27 -7.48
N ALA A 61 -8.31 10.34 -6.76
CA ALA A 61 -8.27 10.97 -5.44
C ALA A 61 -8.50 12.49 -5.53
N PRO A 62 -9.20 13.13 -4.57
CA PRO A 62 -9.42 14.58 -4.58
C PRO A 62 -8.14 15.42 -4.65
N SER A 63 -7.04 14.94 -4.07
CA SER A 63 -5.72 15.58 -4.14
C SER A 63 -5.12 15.64 -5.55
N LEU A 64 -5.62 14.83 -6.47
CA LEU A 64 -5.19 14.74 -7.87
C LEU A 64 -6.25 15.30 -8.84
N ALA A 65 -7.23 16.05 -8.34
CA ALA A 65 -8.30 16.61 -9.18
C ALA A 65 -7.79 17.43 -10.38
N PHE A 66 -6.63 18.08 -10.24
CA PHE A 66 -5.98 18.84 -11.30
C PHE A 66 -5.62 18.00 -12.54
N LEU A 67 -5.49 16.67 -12.41
CA LEU A 67 -5.24 15.79 -13.55
C LEU A 67 -6.43 15.78 -14.52
N PHE A 68 -7.65 16.05 -14.05
CA PHE A 68 -8.85 16.07 -14.89
C PHE A 68 -8.93 17.32 -15.78
N ASP A 69 -8.14 18.35 -15.50
CA ASP A 69 -8.03 19.55 -16.32
C ASP A 69 -7.19 19.32 -17.58
N HIS A 70 -6.37 18.26 -17.61
CA HIS A 70 -5.62 17.86 -18.79
C HIS A 70 -6.53 17.19 -19.83
N LYS A 71 -7.17 18.03 -20.66
CA LYS A 71 -8.12 17.59 -21.68
C LYS A 71 -7.50 17.61 -23.06
N VAL A 72 -7.55 16.47 -23.74
CA VAL A 72 -7.22 16.35 -25.17
C VAL A 72 -8.49 16.03 -25.92
N ARG A 73 -8.90 16.91 -26.84
CA ARG A 73 -10.16 16.78 -27.59
C ARG A 73 -11.37 16.54 -26.67
N GLY A 74 -11.43 17.27 -25.56
CA GLY A 74 -12.54 17.22 -24.59
C GLY A 74 -12.52 16.04 -23.63
N ARG A 75 -11.57 15.11 -23.75
CA ARG A 75 -11.41 13.96 -22.85
C ARG A 75 -10.28 14.20 -21.87
N SER A 76 -10.52 13.99 -20.58
CA SER A 76 -9.46 14.00 -19.58
C SER A 76 -8.56 12.78 -19.79
N LEU A 77 -7.27 13.04 -20.05
CA LEU A 77 -6.24 12.02 -20.20
C LEU A 77 -5.16 12.25 -19.17
N PHE A 78 -4.50 11.17 -18.74
CA PHE A 78 -3.33 11.33 -17.89
C PHE A 78 -2.21 12.04 -18.69
N PRO A 79 -1.62 13.14 -18.18
CA PRO A 79 -0.62 13.89 -18.91
C PRO A 79 0.62 13.05 -19.22
N ALA A 80 1.24 13.29 -20.38
CA ALA A 80 2.54 12.68 -20.72
C ALA A 80 3.61 12.96 -19.66
N THR A 81 3.64 14.19 -19.12
CA THR A 81 4.53 14.59 -18.02
C THR A 81 4.20 13.89 -16.71
N GLY A 82 2.95 13.49 -16.50
CA GLY A 82 2.54 12.70 -15.35
C GLY A 82 3.24 11.33 -15.30
N PHE A 83 3.43 10.68 -16.45
CA PHE A 83 4.18 9.42 -16.53
C PHE A 83 5.65 9.62 -16.10
N LEU A 84 6.28 10.70 -16.58
CA LEU A 84 7.67 11.03 -16.24
C LEU A 84 7.84 11.34 -14.75
N GLU A 85 6.91 12.11 -14.19
CA GLU A 85 6.94 12.45 -12.77
C GLU A 85 6.72 11.22 -11.88
N SER A 86 5.76 10.35 -12.23
CA SER A 86 5.56 9.06 -11.54
C SER A 86 6.84 8.21 -11.55
N ALA A 87 7.51 8.11 -12.70
CA ALA A 87 8.75 7.34 -12.83
C ALA A 87 9.88 7.93 -11.98
N LEU A 88 10.06 9.24 -12.01
CA LEU A 88 11.08 9.96 -11.26
C LEU A 88 10.83 9.87 -9.74
N ALA A 89 9.58 10.06 -9.31
CA ALA A 89 9.19 9.93 -7.91
C ALA A 89 9.34 8.48 -7.40
N ALA A 90 8.97 7.48 -8.20
CA ALA A 90 9.15 6.07 -7.84
C ALA A 90 10.63 5.72 -7.71
N SER A 91 11.47 6.28 -8.59
CA SER A 91 12.93 6.12 -8.53
C SER A 91 13.51 6.72 -7.25
N LYS A 92 13.07 7.92 -6.86
CA LYS A 92 13.50 8.57 -5.59
C LYS A 92 13.00 7.84 -4.34
N THR A 93 11.83 7.21 -4.42
CA THR A 93 11.24 6.45 -3.31
C THR A 93 11.88 5.06 -3.16
N SER A 94 12.38 4.50 -4.25
CA SER A 94 13.04 3.19 -4.26
C SER A 94 14.43 3.28 -3.63
N VAL A 95 14.67 2.55 -2.54
CA VAL A 95 16.00 2.47 -1.93
C VAL A 95 16.84 1.47 -2.74
N ALA A 96 17.76 1.97 -3.56
CA ALA A 96 18.77 1.14 -4.20
C ALA A 96 19.98 0.96 -3.27
N SER A 97 20.44 -0.28 -3.07
CA SER A 97 21.62 -0.60 -2.25
C SER A 97 22.95 -0.15 -2.88
N SER A 98 22.96 0.35 -4.11
CA SER A 98 24.15 0.77 -4.87
C SER A 98 23.73 1.78 -5.94
N PRO A 99 24.60 2.72 -6.36
CA PRO A 99 24.35 3.53 -7.55
C PRO A 99 24.14 2.61 -8.75
N ARG A 100 22.92 2.60 -9.27
CA ARG A 100 22.52 1.86 -10.46
C ARG A 100 21.65 2.79 -11.29
N HIS A 101 21.72 2.63 -12.62
CA HIS A 101 20.74 3.25 -13.49
C HIS A 101 19.36 2.70 -13.15
N VAL A 102 18.42 3.59 -12.82
CA VAL A 102 17.01 3.25 -12.61
C VAL A 102 16.27 3.55 -13.90
N GLY A 103 15.51 2.57 -14.38
CA GLY A 103 14.68 2.70 -15.58
C GLY A 103 13.21 2.43 -15.27
N LEU A 104 12.33 2.96 -16.12
CA LEU A 104 10.91 2.66 -16.06
C LEU A 104 10.65 1.36 -16.84
N GLY A 105 10.14 0.34 -16.15
CA GLY A 105 9.92 -0.98 -16.76
C GLY A 105 8.59 -1.11 -17.50
N ASP A 106 7.50 -0.74 -16.84
CA ASP A 106 6.14 -0.81 -17.39
C ASP A 106 5.24 0.22 -16.69
N VAL A 107 4.26 0.76 -17.41
CA VAL A 107 3.20 1.59 -16.84
C VAL A 107 1.86 1.23 -17.47
N SER A 108 0.93 0.80 -16.63
CA SER A 108 -0.47 0.58 -17.00
C SER A 108 -1.36 1.63 -16.36
N ILE A 109 -2.29 2.19 -17.13
CA ILE A 109 -3.42 2.97 -16.60
C ILE A 109 -4.70 2.20 -16.90
N SER A 110 -5.43 1.86 -15.85
CA SER A 110 -6.77 1.30 -15.92
C SER A 110 -7.79 2.35 -15.52
N SER A 111 -8.88 2.44 -16.28
CA SER A 111 -10.07 3.24 -15.97
C SER A 111 -11.07 2.45 -15.13
#